data_AF-A0A1Q8DKA5-F1
#
_entry.id   AF-A0A1Q8DKA5-F1
#
_cell.length_a   1.000
_cell.length_b   1.000
_cell.length_c   1.000
_cell.angle_alpha   90.00
_cell.angle_beta   90.00
_cell.angle_gamma   90.00
#
_symmetry.space_group_name_H-M   'P 1'
#
loop_
_entity.id
_entity.type
_entity.pdbx_description
1 polymer ?
#
loop_
_entity_poly.entity_id
_entity_poly.type
_entity_poly.pdbx_seq_one_letter_code
_entity_poly.pdbx_strand_id
1 'polypeptide(L)'
;MFSVKSLPVATRLLDNESINSWLLRASLNQGCNLSTILFYHWSKHNLRHHDFDKGFNHIDKQIHQDMAMLAKTNVSSFDNRSLIKLNSDIGLEYQPNSSLTWILPIPKFHSKTMVGHQYCYQCMHEDKNAYLKIKWRFSWFVYCKQHLISLQNTCASCGLPYQPHLIKADHQFINKCPHCREKLCAHIEKGPICLDTYQFQTMAEQALFTNQATALERQITSADWFELMLFFINLIRKSTLEKNLIYYNLIKTFGISVDNLKLSKTRTGLKFDYLSYDERVMLMAYANQMHKITFDNWLSACEKNNLTQNSFRLGKRPVIPKAFLPVYEELPSVTRSQLEGQRTILKPKSSKAVNTSWERMQLRIEKLRIYDQTKPNKRTRRVTKL
;
A
#
# COMPACT_ATOMS: atom_id res chain seq x y z
N MET A 1 25.93 11.41 -27.16
CA MET A 1 24.52 11.29 -26.73
C MET A 1 23.87 10.22 -27.58
N PHE A 2 23.66 9.01 -27.06
CA PHE A 2 22.86 8.03 -27.79
C PHE A 2 21.40 8.39 -27.56
N SER A 3 20.73 8.94 -28.58
CA SER A 3 19.29 9.18 -28.53
C SER A 3 18.58 7.84 -28.38
N VAL A 4 17.64 7.74 -27.44
CA VAL A 4 16.75 6.59 -27.37
C VAL A 4 16.00 6.46 -28.71
N LYS A 5 15.93 5.24 -29.25
CA LYS A 5 15.17 4.98 -30.48
C LYS A 5 13.69 5.21 -30.22
N SER A 6 12.98 5.90 -31.11
CA SER A 6 11.56 6.20 -30.92
C SER A 6 10.68 4.95 -30.97
N LEU A 7 9.49 5.03 -30.36
CA LEU A 7 8.43 4.03 -30.53
C LEU A 7 7.73 4.24 -31.88
N PRO A 8 7.54 3.19 -32.71
CA PRO A 8 6.76 3.28 -33.94
C PRO A 8 5.34 3.82 -33.70
N VAL A 9 4.67 3.33 -32.66
CA VAL A 9 3.35 3.83 -32.24
C VAL A 9 3.52 4.68 -30.98
N ALA A 10 3.32 5.99 -31.10
CA ALA A 10 3.47 6.91 -29.97
C ALA A 10 2.48 6.59 -28.85
N THR A 11 2.95 6.63 -27.60
CA THR A 11 2.11 6.40 -26.42
C THR A 11 2.23 7.56 -25.45
N ARG A 12 1.19 8.38 -25.38
CA ARG A 12 1.12 9.51 -24.44
C ARG A 12 1.05 9.02 -23.00
N LEU A 13 1.75 9.72 -22.11
CA LEU A 13 1.55 9.60 -20.66
C LEU A 13 0.23 10.25 -20.26
N LEU A 14 -0.63 9.54 -19.53
CA LEU A 14 -1.91 10.06 -19.06
C LEU A 14 -1.79 10.74 -17.68
N ASP A 15 -2.84 11.50 -17.34
CA ASP A 15 -2.90 12.14 -16.03
C ASP A 15 -3.03 11.12 -14.90
N ASN A 16 -2.25 11.34 -13.83
CA ASN A 16 -2.10 10.45 -12.69
C ASN A 16 -1.73 8.98 -13.04
N GLU A 17 -1.29 8.71 -14.27
CA GLU A 17 -0.87 7.37 -14.69
C GLU A 17 0.40 6.93 -13.98
N SER A 18 0.47 5.65 -13.59
CA SER A 18 1.67 5.07 -12.99
C SER A 18 2.74 4.76 -14.06
N ILE A 19 4.01 4.73 -13.66
CA ILE A 19 5.12 4.41 -14.58
C ILE A 19 4.95 2.99 -15.16
N ASN A 20 4.56 2.03 -14.30
CA ASN A 20 4.24 0.67 -14.71
C ASN A 20 3.09 0.62 -15.74
N SER A 21 2.04 1.42 -15.55
CA SER A 21 0.91 1.52 -16.49
C SER A 21 1.35 2.02 -17.86
N TRP A 22 2.11 3.14 -17.88
CA TRP A 22 2.56 3.74 -19.13
C TRP A 22 3.47 2.78 -19.90
N LEU A 23 4.44 2.15 -19.23
CA LEU A 23 5.32 1.15 -19.83
C LEU A 23 4.54 0.00 -20.45
N LEU A 24 3.52 -0.49 -19.75
CA LEU A 24 2.70 -1.59 -20.23
C LEU A 24 1.87 -1.18 -21.46
N ARG A 25 1.21 -0.01 -21.42
CA ARG A 25 0.46 0.51 -22.56
C ARG A 25 1.36 0.80 -23.76
N ALA A 26 2.56 1.34 -23.52
CA ALA A 26 3.54 1.57 -24.57
C ALA A 26 3.95 0.26 -25.26
N SER A 27 4.15 -0.81 -24.47
CA SER A 27 4.45 -2.15 -24.98
C SER A 27 3.30 -2.75 -25.78
N LEU A 28 2.08 -2.67 -25.25
CA LEU A 28 0.87 -3.17 -25.91
C LEU A 28 0.61 -2.45 -27.23
N ASN A 29 0.83 -1.13 -27.29
CA ASN A 29 0.71 -0.35 -28.51
C ASN A 29 1.75 -0.73 -29.58
N GLN A 30 2.91 -1.29 -29.19
CA GLN A 30 3.87 -1.87 -30.14
C GLN A 30 3.56 -3.33 -30.49
N GLY A 31 2.47 -3.90 -29.96
CA GLY A 31 2.15 -5.32 -30.14
C GLY A 31 3.17 -6.26 -29.49
N CYS A 32 3.87 -5.82 -28.43
CA CYS A 32 4.90 -6.63 -27.78
C CYS A 32 4.69 -6.73 -26.25
N ASN A 33 5.45 -7.62 -25.62
CA ASN A 33 5.41 -7.80 -24.17
C ASN A 33 6.25 -6.73 -23.48
N LEU A 34 5.94 -6.43 -22.22
CA LEU A 34 6.71 -5.48 -21.42
C LEU A 34 8.21 -5.79 -21.38
N SER A 35 8.58 -7.08 -21.29
CA SER A 35 9.99 -7.50 -21.32
C SER A 35 10.71 -7.11 -22.62
N THR A 36 10.00 -7.02 -23.75
CA THR A 36 10.57 -6.63 -25.04
C THR A 36 10.95 -5.16 -25.04
N ILE A 37 10.07 -4.26 -24.61
CA ILE A 37 10.38 -2.82 -24.47
C ILE A 37 11.53 -2.61 -23.49
N LEU A 38 11.49 -3.26 -22.32
CA LEU A 38 12.54 -3.12 -21.32
C LEU A 38 13.90 -3.58 -21.83
N PHE A 39 13.95 -4.70 -22.56
CA PHE A 39 15.19 -5.20 -23.16
C PHE A 39 15.70 -4.28 -24.28
N TYR A 40 14.81 -3.83 -25.16
CA TYR A 40 15.18 -3.03 -26.33
C TYR A 40 15.79 -1.68 -25.94
N HIS A 41 15.23 -1.00 -24.93
CA HIS A 41 15.70 0.33 -24.51
C HIS A 41 16.70 0.28 -23.35
N TRP A 42 16.57 -0.66 -22.40
CA TRP A 42 17.30 -0.64 -21.12
C TRP A 42 17.83 -2.01 -20.69
N SER A 43 18.29 -2.84 -21.64
CA SER A 43 18.84 -4.19 -21.37
C SER A 43 19.95 -4.21 -20.30
N LYS A 44 20.78 -3.17 -20.23
CA LYS A 44 21.91 -3.08 -19.29
C LYS A 44 21.48 -2.93 -17.82
N HIS A 45 20.26 -2.45 -17.56
CA HIS A 45 19.81 -2.09 -16.21
C HIS A 45 18.96 -3.17 -15.54
N ASN A 46 18.64 -4.27 -16.23
CA ASN A 46 17.85 -5.39 -15.69
C ASN A 46 16.55 -4.95 -14.98
N LEU A 47 15.87 -3.94 -15.53
CA LEU A 47 14.76 -3.24 -14.87
C LEU A 47 13.67 -4.17 -14.34
N ARG A 48 13.43 -5.32 -15.00
CA ARG A 48 12.48 -6.38 -14.60
C ARG A 48 12.51 -6.79 -13.11
N HIS A 49 13.60 -6.56 -12.38
CA HIS A 49 13.71 -6.92 -10.96
C HIS A 49 13.28 -5.81 -9.99
N HIS A 50 12.93 -4.64 -10.52
CA HIS A 50 12.58 -3.44 -9.76
C HIS A 50 11.07 -3.19 -9.78
N ASP A 51 10.58 -2.48 -8.76
CA ASP A 51 9.23 -1.90 -8.79
C ASP A 51 9.27 -0.62 -9.63
N PHE A 52 8.68 -0.67 -10.84
CA PHE A 52 8.76 0.43 -11.79
C PHE A 52 8.16 1.73 -11.25
N ASP A 53 7.14 1.64 -10.40
CA ASP A 53 6.49 2.82 -9.84
C ASP A 53 7.38 3.51 -8.79
N LYS A 54 8.40 2.85 -8.24
CA LYS A 54 9.44 3.55 -7.44
C LYS A 54 10.24 4.55 -8.28
N GLY A 55 10.14 4.50 -9.61
CA GLY A 55 10.95 5.29 -10.53
C GLY A 55 12.38 4.76 -10.63
N PHE A 56 13.12 5.26 -11.62
CA PHE A 56 14.42 4.70 -11.99
C PHE A 56 15.60 5.64 -11.74
N ASN A 57 15.38 6.85 -11.23
CA ASN A 57 16.44 7.82 -10.93
C ASN A 57 17.51 7.31 -9.95
N HIS A 58 17.15 6.38 -9.07
CA HIS A 58 18.08 5.73 -8.13
C HIS A 58 18.92 4.62 -8.78
N ILE A 59 18.61 4.24 -10.02
CA ILE A 59 19.34 3.27 -10.84
C ILE A 59 20.17 4.04 -11.88
N ASP A 60 19.49 4.82 -12.72
CA ASP A 60 20.08 5.68 -13.73
C ASP A 60 19.07 6.77 -14.13
N LYS A 61 19.47 8.04 -13.98
CA LYS A 61 18.64 9.21 -14.31
C LYS A 61 18.31 9.28 -15.80
N GLN A 62 19.14 8.70 -16.67
CA GLN A 62 18.91 8.66 -18.11
C GLN A 62 17.63 7.92 -18.47
N ILE A 63 17.20 6.93 -17.67
CA ILE A 63 16.01 6.13 -17.96
C ILE A 63 14.74 7.02 -17.99
N HIS A 64 14.59 7.95 -17.05
CA HIS A 64 13.45 8.86 -17.06
C HIS A 64 13.52 9.87 -18.21
N GLN A 65 14.73 10.28 -18.62
CA GLN A 65 14.92 11.09 -19.82
C GLN A 65 14.48 10.35 -21.07
N ASP A 66 14.87 9.08 -21.20
CA ASP A 66 14.45 8.23 -22.30
C ASP A 66 12.93 8.05 -22.32
N MET A 67 12.31 7.74 -21.17
CA MET A 67 10.85 7.63 -21.06
C MET A 67 10.14 8.92 -21.45
N ALA A 68 10.64 10.08 -21.03
CA ALA A 68 10.11 11.39 -21.39
C ALA A 68 10.16 11.63 -22.90
N MET A 69 11.29 11.30 -23.54
CA MET A 69 11.44 11.38 -25.01
C MET A 69 10.46 10.45 -25.72
N LEU A 70 10.33 9.19 -25.29
CA LEU A 70 9.41 8.21 -25.89
C LEU A 70 7.94 8.60 -25.72
N ALA A 71 7.57 9.19 -24.57
CA ALA A 71 6.23 9.68 -24.27
C ALA A 71 5.94 11.06 -24.87
N LYS A 72 6.93 11.73 -25.45
CA LYS A 72 6.88 13.12 -25.93
C LYS A 72 6.41 14.10 -24.84
N THR A 73 7.04 14.00 -23.66
CA THR A 73 6.77 14.85 -22.49
C THR A 73 8.07 15.31 -21.83
N ASN A 74 7.98 16.05 -20.73
CA ASN A 74 9.11 16.46 -19.90
C ASN A 74 9.52 15.37 -18.89
N VAL A 75 10.79 15.39 -18.47
CA VAL A 75 11.34 14.48 -17.45
C VAL A 75 10.58 14.58 -16.12
N SER A 76 10.19 15.80 -15.73
CA SER A 76 9.47 16.04 -14.48
C SER A 76 8.12 15.31 -14.43
N SER A 77 7.51 14.99 -15.58
CA SER A 77 6.29 14.18 -15.64
C SER A 77 6.49 12.79 -15.05
N PHE A 78 7.64 12.16 -15.30
CA PHE A 78 7.99 10.85 -14.74
C PHE A 78 8.56 10.96 -13.33
N ASP A 79 9.39 11.97 -13.05
CA ASP A 79 9.96 12.19 -11.71
C ASP A 79 8.87 12.41 -10.67
N ASN A 80 7.84 13.21 -10.99
CA ASN A 80 6.70 13.48 -10.10
C ASN A 80 5.75 12.27 -9.95
N ARG A 81 6.01 11.15 -10.64
CA ARG A 81 5.28 9.87 -10.51
C ARG A 81 6.12 8.77 -9.86
N SER A 82 7.34 9.09 -9.44
CA SER A 82 8.16 8.17 -8.64
C SER A 82 7.62 8.08 -7.22
N LEU A 83 7.32 6.87 -6.76
CA LEU A 83 6.94 6.65 -5.36
C LEU A 83 8.07 7.00 -4.38
N ILE A 84 9.35 6.94 -4.79
CA ILE A 84 10.46 7.42 -3.96
C ILE A 84 10.37 8.94 -3.78
N LYS A 85 10.13 9.68 -4.86
CA LYS A 85 9.92 11.13 -4.81
C LYS A 85 8.70 11.49 -3.96
N LEU A 86 7.54 10.88 -4.26
CA LEU A 86 6.30 11.12 -3.52
C LEU A 86 6.42 10.74 -2.03
N ASN A 87 7.18 9.70 -1.69
CA ASN A 87 7.45 9.33 -0.30
C ASN A 87 8.38 10.34 0.40
N SER A 88 9.34 10.91 -0.33
CA SER A 88 10.16 12.02 0.17
C SER A 88 9.34 13.29 0.41
N ASP A 89 8.31 13.53 -0.39
CA ASP A 89 7.44 14.72 -0.25
C ASP A 89 6.58 14.65 1.02
N ILE A 90 6.36 13.44 1.58
CA ILE A 90 5.76 13.25 2.91
C ILE A 90 6.80 13.10 4.02
N GLY A 91 8.03 13.58 3.80
CA GLY A 91 9.13 13.61 4.77
C GLY A 91 9.69 12.23 5.15
N LEU A 92 9.45 11.20 4.34
CA LEU A 92 9.96 9.85 4.58
C LEU A 92 11.18 9.56 3.71
N GLU A 93 12.30 9.30 4.36
CA GLU A 93 13.55 8.97 3.67
C GLU A 93 13.51 7.60 3.00
N TYR A 94 14.02 7.56 1.77
CA TYR A 94 14.24 6.30 1.07
C TYR A 94 15.54 5.66 1.52
N GLN A 95 15.43 4.44 2.07
CA GLN A 95 16.57 3.59 2.34
C GLN A 95 16.62 2.45 1.31
N PRO A 96 17.76 2.22 0.63
CA PRO A 96 17.90 1.10 -0.29
C PRO A 96 17.53 -0.22 0.38
N ASN A 97 16.87 -1.11 -0.37
CA ASN A 97 16.39 -2.42 0.11
C ASN A 97 15.33 -2.39 1.23
N SER A 98 14.81 -1.22 1.59
CA SER A 98 13.69 -1.09 2.53
C SER A 98 12.33 -1.02 1.81
N SER A 99 11.28 -1.44 2.52
CA SER A 99 9.90 -1.15 2.12
C SER A 99 9.63 0.33 2.33
N LEU A 100 9.10 1.03 1.31
CA LEU A 100 8.56 2.37 1.49
C LEU A 100 7.32 2.27 2.39
N THR A 101 7.30 3.02 3.49
CA THR A 101 6.12 3.10 4.37
C THR A 101 4.98 3.73 3.59
N TRP A 102 3.75 3.29 3.87
CA TRP A 102 2.55 3.75 3.19
C TRP A 102 2.42 3.39 1.70
N ILE A 103 3.32 2.55 1.19
CA ILE A 103 3.29 2.06 -0.18
C ILE A 103 2.95 0.59 -0.19
N LEU A 104 1.93 0.21 -0.96
CA LEU A 104 1.57 -1.19 -1.12
C LEU A 104 2.72 -1.97 -1.77
N PRO A 105 3.11 -3.12 -1.23
CA PRO A 105 4.14 -3.94 -1.84
C PRO A 105 3.62 -4.51 -3.17
N ILE A 106 4.42 -4.42 -4.23
CA ILE A 106 4.17 -5.14 -5.47
C ILE A 106 5.05 -6.38 -5.54
N PRO A 107 4.54 -7.49 -6.10
CA PRO A 107 5.35 -8.66 -6.41
C PRO A 107 6.53 -8.34 -7.31
N LYS A 108 7.67 -8.98 -7.04
CA LYS A 108 8.71 -9.10 -8.04
C LYS A 108 8.18 -9.89 -9.24
N PHE A 109 8.68 -9.55 -10.42
CA PHE A 109 8.36 -10.19 -11.69
C PHE A 109 8.50 -11.72 -11.57
N HIS A 110 7.52 -12.47 -12.08
CA HIS A 110 7.40 -13.95 -11.98
C HIS A 110 7.19 -14.57 -10.59
N SER A 111 7.01 -13.78 -9.52
CA SER A 111 6.65 -14.37 -8.21
C SER A 111 5.17 -14.73 -8.14
N LYS A 112 4.85 -15.93 -7.63
CA LYS A 112 3.51 -16.22 -7.08
C LYS A 112 3.36 -15.33 -5.84
N THR A 113 2.38 -14.44 -5.85
CA THR A 113 2.26 -13.37 -4.84
C THR A 113 0.94 -13.43 -4.11
N MET A 114 0.92 -12.83 -2.92
CA MET A 114 -0.28 -12.62 -2.15
C MET A 114 -0.94 -11.28 -2.45
N VAL A 115 -0.23 -10.36 -3.11
CA VAL A 115 -0.65 -8.97 -3.31
C VAL A 115 -0.66 -8.67 -4.80
N GLY A 116 -1.81 -8.22 -5.31
CA GLY A 116 -1.96 -7.74 -6.68
C GLY A 116 -1.95 -6.22 -6.73
N HIS A 117 -1.80 -5.68 -7.93
CA HIS A 117 -1.94 -4.26 -8.16
C HIS A 117 -3.40 -3.85 -7.93
N GLN A 118 -3.61 -2.75 -7.21
CA GLN A 118 -4.96 -2.21 -7.03
C GLN A 118 -5.49 -1.61 -8.33
N TYR A 119 -6.78 -1.78 -8.58
CA TYR A 119 -7.48 -1.20 -9.72
C TYR A 119 -8.94 -0.90 -9.37
N CYS A 120 -9.53 0.04 -10.10
CA CYS A 120 -10.96 0.29 -10.13
C CYS A 120 -11.54 -0.34 -11.40
N TYR A 121 -12.50 -1.26 -11.27
CA TYR A 121 -13.06 -1.95 -12.46
C TYR A 121 -13.80 -0.99 -13.40
N GLN A 122 -14.45 0.06 -12.86
CA GLN A 122 -15.11 1.07 -13.69
C GLN A 122 -14.10 1.94 -14.46
N CYS A 123 -12.99 2.35 -13.82
CA CYS A 123 -11.90 3.03 -14.56
C CYS A 123 -11.24 2.12 -15.62
N MET A 124 -11.36 0.81 -15.48
CA MET A 124 -10.84 -0.18 -16.43
C MET A 124 -11.88 -0.62 -17.47
N HIS A 125 -13.11 -0.08 -17.41
CA HIS A 125 -14.22 -0.56 -18.22
C HIS A 125 -14.02 -0.28 -19.70
N GLU A 126 -13.56 0.91 -20.06
CA GLU A 126 -13.29 1.30 -21.44
C GLU A 126 -11.86 0.94 -21.86
N ASP A 127 -11.72 0.11 -22.89
CA ASP A 127 -10.44 -0.48 -23.30
C ASP A 127 -9.35 0.57 -23.57
N LYS A 128 -9.65 1.59 -24.38
CA LYS A 128 -8.70 2.65 -24.77
C LYS A 128 -8.35 3.61 -23.62
N ASN A 129 -9.21 3.69 -22.61
CA ASN A 129 -9.08 4.57 -21.46
C ASN A 129 -8.60 3.85 -20.19
N ALA A 130 -8.34 2.55 -20.27
CA ALA A 130 -7.87 1.75 -19.15
C ALA A 130 -6.40 2.05 -18.84
N TYR A 131 -6.11 2.52 -17.63
CA TYR A 131 -4.76 2.72 -17.11
C TYR A 131 -4.73 2.63 -15.58
N LEU A 132 -3.57 2.30 -15.00
CA LEU A 132 -3.40 2.25 -13.55
C LEU A 132 -2.96 3.62 -13.04
N LYS A 133 -3.60 4.10 -11.97
CA LYS A 133 -3.26 5.37 -11.35
C LYS A 133 -2.14 5.19 -10.33
N ILE A 134 -1.15 6.08 -10.33
CA ILE A 134 -0.03 6.05 -9.37
C ILE A 134 -0.53 6.09 -7.92
N LYS A 135 -1.60 6.85 -7.66
CA LYS A 135 -2.21 6.99 -6.33
C LYS A 135 -2.73 5.67 -5.76
N TRP A 136 -3.09 4.71 -6.60
CA TRP A 136 -3.52 3.37 -6.16
C TRP A 136 -2.34 2.52 -5.65
N ARG A 137 -1.12 3.06 -5.62
CA ARG A 137 0.03 2.42 -4.97
C ARG A 137 0.12 2.76 -3.49
N PHE A 138 -0.56 3.81 -3.01
CA PHE A 138 -0.57 4.17 -1.59
C PHE A 138 -1.48 3.24 -0.78
N SER A 139 -1.02 2.80 0.38
CA SER A 139 -1.75 1.87 1.23
C SER A 139 -2.96 2.49 1.93
N TRP A 140 -3.07 3.82 1.96
CA TRP A 140 -4.29 4.52 2.39
C TRP A 140 -5.31 4.73 1.26
N PHE A 141 -4.99 4.38 0.01
CA PHE A 141 -5.93 4.51 -1.10
C PHE A 141 -6.71 3.21 -1.29
N VAL A 142 -7.95 3.19 -0.83
CA VAL A 142 -8.83 2.01 -0.80
C VAL A 142 -10.13 2.21 -1.58
N TYR A 143 -10.51 3.45 -1.87
CA TYR A 143 -11.68 3.78 -2.70
C TYR A 143 -11.28 4.58 -3.93
N CYS A 144 -11.89 4.29 -5.07
CA CYS A 144 -11.78 5.13 -6.25
C CYS A 144 -12.53 6.45 -6.03
N LYS A 145 -11.86 7.60 -6.10
CA LYS A 145 -12.51 8.90 -5.96
C LYS A 145 -13.51 9.24 -7.07
N GLN A 146 -13.30 8.72 -8.28
CA GLN A 146 -14.15 9.00 -9.42
C GLN A 146 -15.47 8.23 -9.38
N HIS A 147 -15.41 6.97 -8.96
CA HIS A 147 -16.53 6.03 -9.03
C HIS A 147 -17.10 5.69 -7.66
N LEU A 148 -16.46 6.14 -6.58
CA LEU A 148 -16.87 5.86 -5.19
C LEU A 148 -17.12 4.37 -4.95
N ILE A 149 -16.16 3.55 -5.38
CA ILE A 149 -16.17 2.10 -5.16
C ILE A 149 -14.82 1.62 -4.62
N SER A 150 -14.88 0.51 -3.90
CA SER A 150 -13.72 -0.19 -3.36
C SER A 150 -12.76 -0.64 -4.45
N LEU A 151 -11.48 -0.27 -4.30
CA LEU A 151 -10.42 -0.79 -5.16
C LEU A 151 -10.28 -2.30 -4.96
N GLN A 152 -9.98 -2.98 -6.05
CA GLN A 152 -9.80 -4.42 -6.12
C GLN A 152 -8.34 -4.73 -6.43
N ASN A 153 -7.82 -5.86 -5.97
CA ASN A 153 -6.45 -6.29 -6.28
C ASN A 153 -6.38 -7.75 -6.76
N THR A 154 -7.54 -8.37 -6.95
CA THR A 154 -7.73 -9.73 -7.47
C THR A 154 -8.74 -9.69 -8.60
N CYS A 155 -8.67 -10.64 -9.52
CA CYS A 155 -9.68 -10.83 -10.55
C CYS A 155 -10.94 -11.46 -9.93
N ALA A 156 -12.13 -10.93 -10.21
CA ALA A 156 -13.39 -11.50 -9.75
C ALA A 156 -13.69 -12.88 -10.38
N SER A 157 -13.24 -13.13 -11.61
CA SER A 157 -13.50 -14.40 -12.31
C SER A 157 -12.64 -15.57 -11.83
N CYS A 158 -11.37 -15.34 -11.46
CA CYS A 158 -10.47 -16.44 -11.06
C CYS A 158 -9.84 -16.30 -9.66
N GLY A 159 -10.13 -15.22 -8.94
CA GLY A 159 -9.61 -14.96 -7.59
C GLY A 159 -8.11 -14.63 -7.52
N LEU A 160 -7.35 -14.79 -8.60
CA LEU A 160 -5.91 -14.52 -8.59
C LEU A 160 -5.59 -13.03 -8.49
N PRO A 161 -4.46 -12.67 -7.84
CA PRO A 161 -3.98 -11.29 -7.81
C PRO A 161 -3.79 -10.72 -9.21
N TYR A 162 -4.24 -9.48 -9.40
CA TYR A 162 -4.05 -8.77 -10.65
C TYR A 162 -2.58 -8.36 -10.79
N GLN A 163 -1.87 -8.95 -11.75
CA GLN A 163 -0.43 -8.79 -11.97
C GLN A 163 -0.16 -8.18 -13.36
N PRO A 164 -0.35 -6.85 -13.55
CA PRO A 164 -0.31 -6.20 -14.86
C PRO A 164 0.98 -6.47 -15.66
N HIS A 165 2.12 -6.62 -14.98
CA HIS A 165 3.40 -6.93 -15.61
C HIS A 165 3.46 -8.29 -16.35
N LEU A 166 2.49 -9.18 -16.12
CA LEU A 166 2.35 -10.47 -16.80
C LEU A 166 1.46 -10.41 -18.05
N ILE A 167 0.81 -9.27 -18.31
CA ILE A 167 -0.01 -9.06 -19.50
C ILE A 167 0.88 -9.17 -20.74
N LYS A 168 0.36 -9.85 -21.76
CA LYS A 168 1.05 -10.10 -23.03
C LYS A 168 0.42 -9.31 -24.16
N ALA A 169 1.14 -9.19 -25.27
CA ALA A 169 0.68 -8.49 -26.48
C ALA A 169 -0.74 -8.91 -26.93
N ASP A 170 -1.05 -10.20 -26.86
CA ASP A 170 -2.35 -10.77 -27.27
C ASP A 170 -3.54 -10.38 -26.37
N HIS A 171 -3.30 -9.74 -25.22
CA HIS A 171 -4.37 -9.19 -24.38
C HIS A 171 -4.93 -7.89 -24.97
N GLN A 172 -4.13 -7.17 -25.75
CA GLN A 172 -4.38 -5.85 -26.37
C GLN A 172 -4.51 -4.69 -25.37
N PHE A 173 -5.19 -4.90 -24.24
CA PHE A 173 -5.47 -3.87 -23.25
C PHE A 173 -5.10 -4.32 -21.84
N ILE A 174 -4.81 -3.34 -20.98
CA ILE A 174 -4.43 -3.56 -19.57
C ILE A 174 -5.61 -4.05 -18.72
N ASN A 175 -6.85 -3.90 -19.16
CA ASN A 175 -8.05 -4.22 -18.37
C ASN A 175 -8.45 -5.70 -18.37
N LYS A 176 -7.53 -6.61 -18.71
CA LYS A 176 -7.76 -8.06 -18.68
C LYS A 176 -6.88 -8.73 -17.64
N CYS A 177 -7.41 -9.77 -17.02
CA CYS A 177 -6.65 -10.60 -16.11
C CYS A 177 -5.53 -11.33 -16.87
N PRO A 178 -4.26 -11.25 -16.44
CA PRO A 178 -3.15 -11.94 -17.11
C PRO A 178 -3.21 -13.47 -16.98
N HIS A 179 -4.07 -13.99 -16.08
CA HIS A 179 -4.17 -15.42 -15.78
C HIS A 179 -5.33 -16.09 -16.51
N CYS A 180 -6.55 -15.57 -16.36
CA CYS A 180 -7.75 -16.13 -16.99
C CYS A 180 -8.22 -15.39 -18.25
N ARG A 181 -7.60 -14.24 -18.59
CA ARG A 181 -7.93 -13.38 -19.75
C ARG A 181 -9.29 -12.67 -19.69
N GLU A 182 -10.12 -12.99 -18.72
CA GLU A 182 -11.37 -12.26 -18.48
C GLU A 182 -11.13 -10.78 -18.23
N LYS A 183 -12.07 -9.96 -18.72
CA LYS A 183 -12.08 -8.52 -18.45
C LYS A 183 -12.28 -8.28 -16.95
N LEU A 184 -11.55 -7.31 -16.39
CA LEU A 184 -11.65 -6.99 -14.98
C LEU A 184 -13.03 -6.40 -14.67
N CYS A 185 -13.82 -7.10 -13.86
CA CYS A 185 -15.17 -6.72 -13.45
C CYS A 185 -15.28 -6.56 -11.92
N ALA A 186 -16.47 -6.21 -11.44
CA ALA A 186 -16.77 -6.07 -10.02
C ALA A 186 -16.78 -7.44 -9.32
N HIS A 187 -16.27 -7.48 -8.08
CA HIS A 187 -16.64 -8.52 -7.12
C HIS A 187 -18.11 -8.34 -6.74
N ILE A 188 -18.83 -9.46 -6.60
CA ILE A 188 -20.26 -9.48 -6.29
C ILE A 188 -20.54 -8.90 -4.89
N GLU A 189 -19.59 -9.01 -3.97
CA GLU A 189 -19.77 -8.73 -2.54
C GLU A 189 -18.80 -7.65 -2.04
N LYS A 190 -19.07 -6.38 -2.33
CA LYS A 190 -18.46 -5.28 -1.56
C LYS A 190 -19.54 -4.35 -1.06
N GLY A 191 -19.63 -4.26 0.27
CA GLY A 191 -20.54 -3.35 0.97
C GLY A 191 -20.25 -1.87 0.65
N PRO A 192 -21.09 -0.96 1.17
CA PRO A 192 -20.95 0.47 0.95
C PRO A 192 -19.59 0.99 1.46
N ILE A 193 -19.20 2.17 0.98
CA ILE A 193 -18.01 2.88 1.48
C ILE A 193 -18.17 3.17 2.97
N CYS A 194 -17.14 2.86 3.75
CA CYS A 194 -17.00 3.40 5.10
C CYS A 194 -16.56 4.86 5.02
N LEU A 195 -17.41 5.77 5.54
CA LEU A 195 -17.20 7.21 5.47
C LEU A 195 -15.91 7.66 6.17
N ASP A 196 -15.62 7.14 7.37
CA ASP A 196 -14.40 7.47 8.10
C ASP A 196 -13.13 7.06 7.35
N THR A 197 -13.13 5.90 6.72
CA THR A 197 -12.03 5.47 5.86
C THR A 197 -11.86 6.39 4.66
N TYR A 198 -12.97 6.84 4.05
CA TYR A 198 -12.90 7.76 2.91
C TYR A 198 -12.42 9.16 3.31
N GLN A 199 -12.81 9.64 4.48
CA GLN A 199 -12.29 10.87 5.08
C GLN A 199 -10.77 10.76 5.31
N PHE A 200 -10.30 9.68 5.95
CA PHE A 200 -8.88 9.41 6.12
C PHE A 200 -8.12 9.48 4.78
N GLN A 201 -8.63 8.79 3.76
CA GLN A 201 -8.02 8.76 2.43
C GLN A 201 -7.93 10.17 1.82
N THR A 202 -8.99 10.98 1.96
CA THR A 202 -9.06 12.33 1.42
C THR A 202 -8.09 13.27 2.15
N MET A 203 -7.99 13.15 3.48
CA MET A 203 -7.03 13.91 4.29
C MET A 203 -5.59 13.55 3.97
N ALA A 204 -5.28 12.26 3.82
CA ALA A 204 -3.95 11.81 3.40
C ALA A 204 -3.57 12.34 2.02
N GLU A 205 -4.53 12.38 1.09
CA GLU A 205 -4.31 12.96 -0.23
C GLU A 205 -4.07 14.47 -0.15
N GLN A 206 -4.87 15.21 0.62
CA GLN A 206 -4.70 16.64 0.82
C GLN A 206 -3.34 16.96 1.47
N ALA A 207 -2.94 16.20 2.50
CA ALA A 207 -1.65 16.35 3.17
C ALA A 207 -0.48 16.15 2.20
N LEU A 208 -0.56 15.13 1.34
CA LEU A 208 0.44 14.89 0.28
C LEU A 208 0.54 16.06 -0.71
N PHE A 209 -0.60 16.63 -1.14
CA PHE A 209 -0.61 17.69 -2.16
C PHE A 209 -0.24 19.08 -1.66
N THR A 210 -0.68 19.41 -0.44
CA THR A 210 -0.51 20.76 0.13
C THR A 210 0.72 20.86 1.04
N ASN A 211 1.31 19.72 1.41
CA ASN A 211 2.33 19.60 2.45
C ASN A 211 1.89 20.13 3.83
N GLN A 212 0.58 20.25 4.05
CA GLN A 212 -0.02 20.79 5.27
C GLN A 212 -1.16 19.89 5.75
N ALA A 213 -1.30 19.77 7.06
CA ALA A 213 -2.41 19.07 7.69
C ALA A 213 -2.71 19.71 9.04
N THR A 214 -3.83 19.33 9.66
CA THR A 214 -4.19 19.76 11.01
C THR A 214 -4.34 18.54 11.89
N ALA A 215 -3.82 18.57 13.11
CA ALA A 215 -4.05 17.56 14.15
C ALA A 215 -3.96 18.20 15.53
N LEU A 216 -4.78 17.73 16.48
CA LEU A 216 -4.81 18.28 17.85
C LEU A 216 -4.90 19.82 17.85
N GLU A 217 -5.78 20.34 17.00
CA GLU A 217 -6.08 21.77 16.83
C GLU A 217 -4.88 22.63 16.39
N ARG A 218 -3.83 22.02 15.83
CA ARG A 218 -2.63 22.71 15.34
C ARG A 218 -2.35 22.39 13.87
N GLN A 219 -1.79 23.36 13.16
CA GLN A 219 -1.22 23.13 11.83
C GLN A 219 0.09 22.37 11.94
N ILE A 220 0.24 21.33 11.14
CA ILE A 220 1.41 20.44 11.12
C ILE A 220 1.83 20.13 9.68
N THR A 221 3.05 19.61 9.53
CA THR A 221 3.54 19.17 8.22
C THR A 221 2.87 17.87 7.79
N SER A 222 2.93 17.56 6.49
CA SER A 222 2.48 16.26 5.98
C SER A 222 3.22 15.09 6.65
N ALA A 223 4.52 15.24 6.86
CA ALA A 223 5.37 14.23 7.49
C ALA A 223 4.91 13.90 8.92
N ASP A 224 4.67 14.93 9.72
CA ASP A 224 4.20 14.76 11.10
C ASP A 224 2.80 14.13 11.13
N TRP A 225 1.93 14.45 10.17
CA TRP A 225 0.61 13.85 10.06
C TRP A 225 0.67 12.36 9.72
N PHE A 226 1.48 11.96 8.73
CA PHE A 226 1.65 10.55 8.37
C PHE A 226 2.31 9.73 9.49
N GLU A 227 3.24 10.33 10.24
CA GLU A 227 3.83 9.70 11.43
C GLU A 227 2.78 9.51 12.53
N LEU A 228 1.97 10.55 12.82
CA LEU A 228 0.89 10.50 13.80
C LEU A 228 -0.17 9.44 13.43
N MET A 229 -0.59 9.38 12.17
CA MET A 229 -1.58 8.40 11.73
C MET A 229 -1.05 6.97 11.87
N LEU A 230 0.22 6.73 11.56
CA LEU A 230 0.83 5.42 11.76
C LEU A 230 0.92 5.06 13.25
N PHE A 231 1.21 6.04 14.11
CA PHE A 231 1.17 5.87 15.56
C PHE A 231 -0.22 5.50 16.08
N PHE A 232 -1.27 6.22 15.65
CA PHE A 232 -2.66 5.88 15.98
C PHE A 232 -3.05 4.48 15.51
N ILE A 233 -2.73 4.12 14.27
CA ILE A 233 -2.95 2.76 13.76
C ILE A 233 -2.28 1.72 14.65
N ASN A 234 -1.04 1.96 15.10
CA ASN A 234 -0.32 1.02 15.96
C ASN A 234 -0.91 0.93 17.37
N LEU A 235 -1.42 2.04 17.93
CA LEU A 235 -2.12 2.07 19.21
C LEU A 235 -3.45 1.30 19.12
N ILE A 236 -4.25 1.55 18.08
CA ILE A 236 -5.49 0.81 17.80
C ILE A 236 -5.21 -0.69 17.67
N ARG A 237 -4.17 -1.09 16.93
CA ARG A 237 -3.79 -2.51 16.83
C ARG A 237 -3.36 -3.11 18.16
N LYS A 238 -2.83 -2.31 19.09
CA LYS A 238 -2.46 -2.77 20.43
C LYS A 238 -3.68 -2.96 21.32
N SER A 239 -4.73 -2.15 21.15
CA SER A 239 -5.98 -2.25 21.90
C SER A 239 -6.76 -3.53 21.57
N THR A 240 -6.60 -4.06 20.37
CA THR A 240 -7.25 -5.32 19.96
C THR A 240 -6.55 -6.57 20.52
N LEU A 241 -5.50 -6.42 21.32
CA LEU A 241 -4.79 -7.55 21.92
C LEU A 241 -5.33 -7.78 23.33
N GLU A 242 -5.84 -8.97 23.59
CA GLU A 242 -6.49 -9.39 24.86
C GLU A 242 -5.72 -9.01 26.14
N LYS A 243 -4.38 -8.92 26.09
CA LYS A 243 -3.54 -8.61 27.25
C LYS A 243 -3.31 -7.12 27.51
N ASN A 244 -3.73 -6.23 26.62
CA ASN A 244 -3.46 -4.80 26.75
C ASN A 244 -4.71 -4.02 27.13
N LEU A 245 -5.18 -4.24 28.36
CA LEU A 245 -6.35 -3.54 28.92
C LEU A 245 -6.19 -2.01 28.88
N ILE A 246 -4.96 -1.50 29.01
CA ILE A 246 -4.67 -0.06 28.97
C ILE A 246 -5.13 0.58 27.67
N TYR A 247 -4.70 0.05 26.51
CA TYR A 247 -5.10 0.62 25.21
C TYR A 247 -6.55 0.31 24.87
N TYR A 248 -7.08 -0.84 25.30
CA TYR A 248 -8.51 -1.15 25.15
C TYR A 248 -9.37 -0.12 25.89
N ASN A 249 -9.05 0.17 27.16
CA ASN A 249 -9.76 1.15 27.97
C ASN A 249 -9.61 2.56 27.40
N LEU A 250 -8.44 2.92 26.87
CA LEU A 250 -8.24 4.21 26.19
C LEU A 250 -9.20 4.37 24.99
N ILE A 251 -9.27 3.38 24.09
CA ILE A 251 -10.21 3.39 22.96
C ILE A 251 -11.66 3.47 23.45
N LYS A 252 -12.00 2.73 24.51
CA LYS A 252 -13.33 2.75 25.12
C LYS A 252 -13.67 4.12 25.72
N THR A 253 -12.72 4.78 26.39
CA THR A 253 -12.89 6.11 26.97
C THR A 253 -13.17 7.16 25.91
N PHE A 254 -12.52 7.06 24.74
CA PHE A 254 -12.82 7.94 23.61
C PHE A 254 -14.19 7.70 22.98
N GLY A 255 -14.86 6.58 23.30
CA GLY A 255 -16.14 6.23 22.68
C GLY A 255 -16.03 5.97 21.17
N ILE A 256 -14.83 5.62 20.67
CA ILE A 256 -14.62 5.41 19.24
C ILE A 256 -15.46 4.22 18.77
N SER A 257 -16.38 4.49 17.86
CA SER A 257 -17.15 3.50 17.12
C SER A 257 -17.20 3.89 15.65
N VAL A 258 -17.33 2.89 14.78
CA VAL A 258 -17.44 3.07 13.33
C VAL A 258 -18.62 2.24 12.85
N ASP A 259 -19.54 2.87 12.12
CA ASP A 259 -20.74 2.22 11.63
C ASP A 259 -20.42 1.00 10.77
N ASN A 260 -21.10 -0.11 11.07
CA ASN A 260 -20.99 -1.38 10.35
C ASN A 260 -19.56 -1.95 10.27
N LEU A 261 -18.63 -1.51 11.14
CA LEU A 261 -17.25 -1.94 11.11
C LEU A 261 -16.72 -2.22 12.51
N LYS A 262 -16.63 -3.50 12.86
CA LYS A 262 -16.16 -3.93 14.18
C LYS A 262 -14.64 -3.94 14.26
N LEU A 263 -14.09 -3.26 15.27
CA LEU A 263 -12.68 -3.37 15.61
C LEU A 263 -12.30 -4.82 15.95
N SER A 264 -11.30 -5.35 15.27
CA SER A 264 -10.82 -6.73 15.48
C SER A 264 -9.32 -6.82 15.29
N LYS A 265 -8.73 -7.89 15.85
CA LYS A 265 -7.30 -8.14 15.77
C LYS A 265 -6.91 -8.50 14.33
N THR A 266 -5.82 -7.90 13.83
CA THR A 266 -5.29 -8.27 12.51
C THR A 266 -4.75 -9.70 12.50
N ARG A 267 -5.01 -10.41 11.41
CA ARG A 267 -4.71 -11.84 11.24
C ARG A 267 -3.23 -12.12 11.10
N THR A 268 -2.46 -11.23 10.48
CA THR A 268 -1.07 -11.55 10.10
C THR A 268 -0.02 -10.82 10.93
N GLY A 269 -0.41 -9.83 11.73
CA GLY A 269 0.55 -8.99 12.47
C GLY A 269 1.58 -8.27 11.58
N LEU A 270 1.36 -8.18 10.26
CA LEU A 270 2.26 -7.51 9.33
C LEU A 270 2.22 -5.97 9.50
N LYS A 271 3.11 -5.25 8.82
CA LYS A 271 3.02 -3.79 8.70
C LYS A 271 1.73 -3.40 7.99
N PHE A 272 1.23 -2.19 8.25
CA PHE A 272 -0.02 -1.67 7.68
C PHE A 272 -0.12 -1.89 6.16
N ASP A 273 0.97 -1.60 5.43
CA ASP A 273 1.05 -1.69 3.97
C ASP A 273 0.86 -3.11 3.40
N TYR A 274 1.03 -4.13 4.25
CA TYR A 274 0.94 -5.54 3.89
C TYR A 274 -0.36 -6.19 4.38
N LEU A 275 -1.22 -5.43 5.08
CA LEU A 275 -2.50 -5.92 5.56
C LEU A 275 -3.50 -6.08 4.40
N SER A 276 -4.55 -6.86 4.66
CA SER A 276 -5.62 -7.03 3.67
C SER A 276 -6.34 -5.71 3.38
N TYR A 277 -7.19 -5.71 2.36
CA TYR A 277 -8.05 -4.56 2.08
C TYR A 277 -8.91 -4.21 3.30
N ASP A 278 -9.62 -5.19 3.86
CA ASP A 278 -10.58 -4.99 4.96
C ASP A 278 -9.88 -4.55 6.25
N GLU A 279 -8.71 -5.12 6.54
CA GLU A 279 -7.89 -4.72 7.70
C GLU A 279 -7.42 -3.26 7.58
N ARG A 280 -7.04 -2.80 6.37
CA ARG A 280 -6.67 -1.40 6.16
C ARG A 280 -7.86 -0.47 6.28
N VAL A 281 -9.01 -0.82 5.69
CA VAL A 281 -10.27 -0.05 5.80
C VAL A 281 -10.63 0.16 7.26
N MET A 282 -10.64 -0.92 8.05
CA MET A 282 -10.89 -0.88 9.50
C MET A 282 -9.92 0.04 10.23
N LEU A 283 -8.61 -0.18 10.08
CA LEU A 283 -7.62 0.60 10.83
C LEU A 283 -7.62 2.08 10.44
N MET A 284 -7.86 2.40 9.17
CA MET A 284 -8.01 3.78 8.72
C MET A 284 -9.25 4.45 9.32
N ALA A 285 -10.38 3.75 9.39
CA ALA A 285 -11.60 4.30 9.96
C ALA A 285 -11.42 4.65 11.44
N TYR A 286 -10.86 3.72 12.22
CA TYR A 286 -10.59 3.95 13.64
C TYR A 286 -9.50 5.00 13.86
N ALA A 287 -8.49 5.07 12.98
CA ALA A 287 -7.48 6.13 13.04
C ALA A 287 -8.07 7.51 12.74
N ASN A 288 -9.02 7.60 11.81
CA ASN A 288 -9.76 8.84 11.53
C ASN A 288 -10.58 9.30 12.74
N GLN A 289 -11.29 8.38 13.40
CA GLN A 289 -12.02 8.68 14.62
C GLN A 289 -11.09 9.15 15.75
N MET A 290 -9.94 8.48 15.91
CA MET A 290 -8.92 8.90 16.85
C MET A 290 -8.31 10.28 16.52
N HIS A 291 -8.21 10.61 15.23
CA HIS A 291 -7.70 11.89 14.76
C HIS A 291 -8.66 13.07 15.06
N LYS A 292 -9.97 12.82 15.15
CA LYS A 292 -10.98 13.83 15.49
C LYS A 292 -10.97 14.24 16.96
N ILE A 293 -10.23 13.54 17.81
CA ILE A 293 -10.16 13.83 19.25
C ILE A 293 -9.29 15.07 19.47
N THR A 294 -9.85 16.04 20.20
CA THR A 294 -9.17 17.30 20.56
C THR A 294 -8.05 17.08 21.57
N PHE A 295 -7.18 18.08 21.71
CA PHE A 295 -6.08 18.03 22.67
C PHE A 295 -6.55 17.75 24.10
N ASP A 296 -7.56 18.49 24.58
CA ASP A 296 -8.07 18.36 25.95
C ASP A 296 -8.71 16.99 26.21
N ASN A 297 -9.42 16.44 25.22
CA ASN A 297 -10.03 15.11 25.33
C ASN A 297 -8.95 14.00 25.37
N TRP A 298 -7.82 14.19 24.70
CA TRP A 298 -6.67 13.30 24.83
C TRP A 298 -6.08 13.32 26.25
N LEU A 299 -5.90 14.50 26.85
CA LEU A 299 -5.38 14.63 28.22
C LEU A 299 -6.34 14.01 29.23
N SER A 300 -7.62 14.38 29.18
CA SER A 300 -8.66 13.85 30.07
C SER A 300 -8.78 12.32 29.98
N ALA A 301 -8.71 11.76 28.77
CA ALA A 301 -8.73 10.31 28.59
C ALA A 301 -7.47 9.62 29.12
N CYS A 302 -6.30 10.25 28.99
CA CYS A 302 -5.06 9.74 29.55
C CYS A 302 -5.10 9.72 31.09
N GLU A 303 -5.55 10.81 31.70
CA GLU A 303 -5.72 10.95 33.15
C GLU A 303 -6.67 9.89 33.70
N LYS A 304 -7.87 9.77 33.10
CA LYS A 304 -8.88 8.76 33.49
C LYS A 304 -8.37 7.32 33.42
N ASN A 305 -7.41 7.04 32.55
CA ASN A 305 -6.80 5.73 32.37
C ASN A 305 -5.44 5.57 33.08
N ASN A 306 -5.02 6.56 33.89
CA ASN A 306 -3.71 6.60 34.55
C ASN A 306 -2.53 6.37 33.60
N LEU A 307 -2.60 6.97 32.40
CA LEU A 307 -1.53 6.85 31.40
C LEU A 307 -0.35 7.75 31.74
N THR A 308 0.85 7.23 31.52
CA THR A 308 2.12 7.94 31.70
C THR A 308 2.82 8.05 30.35
N GLN A 309 3.90 8.82 30.28
CA GLN A 309 4.77 8.85 29.12
C GLN A 309 5.22 7.44 28.66
N ASN A 310 5.46 6.52 29.59
CA ASN A 310 5.85 5.14 29.26
C ASN A 310 4.75 4.35 28.56
N SER A 311 3.47 4.70 28.75
CA SER A 311 2.34 4.04 28.09
C SER A 311 2.40 4.18 26.56
N PHE A 312 3.06 5.21 26.04
CA PHE A 312 3.14 5.51 24.61
C PHE A 312 4.47 5.09 23.98
N ARG A 313 5.39 4.49 24.75
CA ARG A 313 6.64 3.93 24.23
C ARG A 313 6.39 2.57 23.54
N LEU A 314 5.83 2.64 22.33
CA LEU A 314 5.43 1.47 21.56
C LEU A 314 6.63 0.76 20.90
N GLY A 315 6.92 -0.47 21.34
CA GLY A 315 7.90 -1.35 20.68
C GLY A 315 9.32 -1.27 21.26
N LYS A 316 10.31 -1.84 20.55
CA LYS A 316 11.71 -1.91 21.03
C LYS A 316 12.47 -0.59 20.90
N ARG A 317 12.10 0.22 19.91
CA ARG A 317 12.68 1.55 19.63
C ARG A 317 11.50 2.51 19.48
N PRO A 318 10.95 3.00 20.59
CA PRO A 318 9.78 3.85 20.55
C PRO A 318 10.16 5.20 19.92
N VAL A 319 9.30 5.66 19.01
CA VAL A 319 9.36 7.01 18.45
C VAL A 319 8.02 7.65 18.77
N ILE A 320 8.05 8.81 19.40
CA ILE A 320 6.86 9.61 19.68
C ILE A 320 6.72 10.62 18.54
N PRO A 321 5.61 10.62 17.79
CA PRO A 321 5.41 11.56 16.70
C PRO A 321 5.47 13.00 17.21
N LYS A 322 6.12 13.89 16.46
CA LYS A 322 6.20 15.31 16.82
C LYS A 322 4.83 15.94 17.07
N ALA A 323 3.87 15.61 16.20
CA ALA A 323 2.49 16.09 16.35
C ALA A 323 1.81 15.59 17.64
N PHE A 324 2.27 14.49 18.26
CA PHE A 324 1.73 13.97 19.52
C PHE A 324 2.49 14.44 20.76
N LEU A 325 3.67 15.05 20.60
CA LEU A 325 4.49 15.55 21.73
C LEU A 325 3.72 16.44 22.70
N PRO A 326 2.85 17.38 22.26
CA PRO A 326 2.11 18.22 23.19
C PRO A 326 1.27 17.42 24.20
N VAL A 327 0.66 16.31 23.77
CA VAL A 327 -0.10 15.44 24.69
C VAL A 327 0.87 14.65 25.55
N TYR A 328 1.93 14.12 24.96
CA TYR A 328 2.90 13.27 25.65
C TYR A 328 3.63 14.00 26.79
N GLU A 329 4.01 15.26 26.59
CA GLU A 329 4.82 16.04 27.54
C GLU A 329 4.03 16.40 28.82
N GLU A 330 2.72 16.59 28.71
CA GLU A 330 1.81 16.84 29.85
C GLU A 330 1.58 15.60 30.72
N LEU A 331 1.95 14.40 30.25
CA LEU A 331 1.74 13.17 31.02
C LEU A 331 2.82 12.97 32.09
N PRO A 332 2.46 12.33 33.21
CA PRO A 332 3.43 11.98 34.24
C PRO A 332 4.59 11.15 33.68
N SER A 333 5.82 11.57 34.01
CA SER A 333 7.04 10.82 33.72
C SER A 333 7.38 9.92 34.91
N VAL A 334 7.28 8.61 34.70
CA VAL A 334 7.69 7.63 35.72
C VAL A 334 9.02 7.02 35.28
N THR A 335 10.09 7.29 36.02
CA THR A 335 11.39 6.67 35.76
C THR A 335 11.34 5.22 36.23
N ARG A 336 11.15 4.26 35.32
CA ARG A 336 11.42 2.86 35.65
C ARG A 336 12.92 2.63 35.57
N SER A 337 13.52 2.08 36.64
CA SER A 337 14.87 1.52 36.56
C SER A 337 14.88 0.47 35.44
N GLN A 338 15.83 0.62 34.51
CA GLN A 338 16.10 -0.43 33.55
C GLN A 338 16.58 -1.64 34.34
N LEU A 339 15.76 -2.68 34.43
CA LEU A 339 16.27 -4.00 34.78
C LEU A 339 17.25 -4.38 33.67
N GLU A 340 18.53 -4.55 34.05
CA GLU A 340 19.57 -5.01 33.15
C GLU A 340 19.09 -6.26 32.41
N GLY A 341 19.10 -6.19 31.08
CA GLY A 341 18.66 -7.27 30.24
C GLY A 341 19.59 -8.47 30.41
N GLN A 342 19.11 -9.53 31.06
CA GLN A 342 19.76 -10.83 31.03
C GLN A 342 20.02 -11.23 29.58
N ARG A 343 21.26 -11.62 29.27
CA ARG A 343 21.64 -12.21 27.98
C ARG A 343 20.66 -13.33 27.64
N THR A 344 19.94 -13.17 26.55
CA THR A 344 18.96 -14.15 26.08
C THR A 344 19.67 -15.42 25.66
N ILE A 345 19.59 -16.46 26.49
CA ILE A 345 19.65 -17.86 26.05
C ILE A 345 18.62 -18.01 24.91
N LEU A 346 18.96 -18.75 23.85
CA LEU A 346 18.07 -19.06 22.73
C LEU A 346 16.81 -19.76 23.24
N LYS A 347 15.80 -18.99 23.64
CA LYS A 347 14.48 -19.49 24.02
C LYS A 347 13.64 -19.67 22.75
N PRO A 348 12.83 -20.73 22.66
CA PRO A 348 11.90 -20.92 21.56
C PRO A 348 10.96 -19.72 21.43
N LYS A 349 10.47 -19.48 20.20
CA LYS A 349 9.48 -18.43 19.94
C LYS A 349 8.23 -18.67 20.80
N SER A 350 7.62 -17.59 21.29
CA SER A 350 6.37 -17.69 22.04
C SER A 350 5.25 -18.31 21.19
N SER A 351 4.32 -19.02 21.82
CA SER A 351 3.15 -19.62 21.15
C SER A 351 2.42 -18.61 20.24
N LYS A 352 2.26 -17.36 20.69
CA LYS A 352 1.70 -16.27 19.88
C LYS A 352 2.48 -16.01 18.58
N ALA A 353 3.80 -15.96 18.67
CA ALA A 353 4.65 -15.74 17.51
C ALA A 353 4.61 -16.94 16.53
N VAL A 354 4.51 -18.16 17.06
CA VAL A 354 4.32 -19.38 16.27
C VAL A 354 2.97 -19.35 15.55
N ASN A 355 1.86 -19.08 16.25
CA ASN A 355 0.51 -19.00 15.66
C ASN A 355 0.42 -17.92 14.58
N THR A 356 1.01 -16.74 14.81
CA THR A 356 1.04 -15.67 13.79
C THR A 356 1.84 -16.10 12.56
N SER A 357 2.95 -16.83 12.75
CA SER A 357 3.73 -17.39 11.64
C SER A 357 2.96 -18.47 10.88
N TRP A 358 2.17 -19.27 11.60
CA TRP A 358 1.31 -20.30 11.03
C TRP A 358 0.17 -19.69 10.20
N GLU A 359 -0.51 -18.65 10.69
CA GLU A 359 -1.55 -17.92 9.94
C GLU A 359 -1.00 -17.37 8.60
N ARG A 360 0.21 -16.81 8.62
CA ARG A 360 0.91 -16.35 7.40
C ARG A 360 1.19 -17.50 6.43
N MET A 361 1.59 -18.66 6.94
CA MET A 361 1.86 -19.84 6.14
C MET A 361 0.58 -20.42 5.53
N GLN A 362 -0.49 -20.53 6.30
CA GLN A 362 -1.79 -21.00 5.82
C GLN A 362 -2.33 -20.11 4.69
N LEU A 363 -2.27 -18.79 4.86
CA LEU A 363 -2.61 -17.85 3.79
C LEU A 363 -1.82 -18.12 2.51
N ARG A 364 -0.51 -18.32 2.64
CA ARG A 364 0.35 -18.64 1.50
C ARG A 364 -0.07 -19.95 0.82
N ILE A 365 -0.38 -20.99 1.59
CA ILE A 365 -0.84 -22.28 1.06
C ILE A 365 -2.17 -22.13 0.32
N GLU A 366 -3.14 -21.44 0.90
CA GLU A 366 -4.46 -21.20 0.33
C GLU A 366 -4.36 -20.57 -1.07
N LYS A 367 -3.57 -19.50 -1.23
CA LYS A 367 -3.39 -18.89 -2.55
C LYS A 367 -2.57 -19.72 -3.52
N LEU A 368 -1.58 -20.48 -3.04
CA LEU A 368 -0.85 -21.42 -3.90
C LEU A 368 -1.81 -22.45 -4.52
N ARG A 369 -2.83 -22.90 -3.77
CA ARG A 369 -3.89 -23.78 -4.31
C ARG A 369 -4.69 -23.10 -5.43
N ILE A 370 -5.08 -21.83 -5.26
CA ILE A 370 -5.78 -21.06 -6.32
C ILE A 370 -4.90 -20.96 -7.58
N TYR A 371 -3.60 -20.68 -7.43
CA TYR A 371 -2.64 -20.66 -8.55
C TYR A 371 -2.51 -22.02 -9.26
N ASP A 372 -2.64 -23.13 -8.55
CA ASP A 372 -2.52 -24.46 -9.15
C ASP A 372 -3.83 -24.91 -9.80
N GLN A 373 -5.00 -24.49 -9.30
CA GLN A 373 -6.32 -24.71 -9.92
C GLN A 373 -6.51 -23.94 -11.23
N THR A 374 -5.92 -22.75 -11.34
CA THR A 374 -6.04 -21.85 -12.50
C THR A 374 -5.04 -22.13 -13.61
N LYS A 375 -4.05 -23.03 -13.39
CA LYS A 375 -3.18 -23.49 -14.49
C LYS A 375 -4.05 -24.22 -15.51
N PRO A 376 -4.05 -23.80 -16.79
CA PRO A 376 -4.72 -24.60 -17.82
C PRO A 376 -4.12 -25.99 -17.79
N ASN A 377 -5.00 -26.99 -17.70
CA ASN A 377 -4.63 -28.39 -17.60
C ASN A 377 -3.68 -28.72 -18.78
N LYS A 378 -2.38 -28.87 -18.52
CA LYS A 378 -1.38 -29.06 -19.59
C LYS A 378 -1.64 -30.33 -20.41
N ARG A 379 -2.48 -31.24 -19.91
CA ARG A 379 -2.89 -32.47 -20.58
C ARG A 379 -3.89 -32.26 -21.73
N THR A 380 -4.71 -31.21 -21.75
CA THR A 380 -5.68 -30.98 -22.84
C THR A 380 -5.06 -30.35 -24.09
N ARG A 381 -3.85 -29.78 -24.03
CA ARG A 381 -3.14 -29.24 -25.22
C ARG A 381 -2.41 -30.29 -26.06
N ARG A 382 -2.33 -31.55 -25.62
CA ARG A 382 -1.76 -32.64 -26.43
C ARG A 382 -2.80 -33.40 -27.26
N VAL A 383 -4.09 -33.11 -27.12
CA VAL A 383 -5.16 -33.84 -27.83
C VAL A 383 -5.68 -33.10 -29.07
N THR A 384 -5.28 -31.84 -29.29
CA THR A 384 -5.64 -31.05 -30.49
C THR A 384 -4.46 -30.82 -31.44
N LYS A 385 -3.48 -31.71 -31.42
CA LYS A 385 -2.47 -31.87 -32.49
C LYS A 385 -2.34 -33.36 -32.82
N LEU A 386 -3.37 -33.91 -33.43
CA LEU A 386 -3.30 -35.07 -34.31
C LEU A 386 -4.20 -34.78 -35.51
#